data_AF-A0A2E7TNA3-F1
#
_entry.id   AF-A0A2E7TNA3-F1
#
_cell.length_a   1.000
_cell.length_b   1.000
_cell.length_c   1.000
_cell.angle_alpha   90.00
_cell.angle_beta   90.00
_cell.angle_gamma   90.00
#
_symmetry.space_group_name_H-M   'P 1'
#
loop_
_entity.id
_entity.type
_entity.pdbx_description
1 polymer ?
#
loop_
_entity_poly.entity_id
_entity_poly.type
_entity_poly.pdbx_seq_one_letter_code
_entity_poly.pdbx_strand_id
1 'polypeptide(L)'
;IKIEIKMKKLLYTLFAASIIFTSCEKEEEEQDQEVSSASIVGVWSATSMNFEISTSIEMGGFTLEEDTNYTVLPTDDEWDLEGDLEFTADGKAIENGDTVSYTYVGNELTIYEEGEEEEQVYQCTVTSTNLEMVSEESMVEEEDGIIMNTSYKVTINAVRQ
;
A
#
# COMPACT_ATOMS: atom_id res chain seq x y z
N ILE A 1 14.76 -11.84 19.94
CA ILE A 1 13.37 -11.49 19.57
C ILE A 1 13.36 -11.46 18.06
N LYS A 2 12.63 -12.37 17.42
CA LYS A 2 12.48 -12.36 15.97
C LYS A 2 11.25 -11.49 15.73
N ILE A 3 11.48 -10.22 15.39
CA ILE A 3 10.39 -9.32 15.02
C ILE A 3 9.99 -9.78 13.62
N GLU A 4 8.94 -10.60 13.53
CA GLU A 4 8.30 -10.88 12.25
C GLU A 4 7.50 -9.64 11.90
N ILE A 5 8.15 -8.71 11.19
CA ILE A 5 7.44 -7.68 10.44
C ILE A 5 6.63 -8.45 9.40
N LYS A 6 5.34 -8.65 9.68
CA LYS A 6 4.42 -9.26 8.74
C LYS A 6 4.23 -8.22 7.63
N MET A 7 5.10 -8.24 6.62
CA MET A 7 4.84 -7.52 5.38
C MET A 7 3.48 -8.00 4.87
N LYS A 8 2.47 -7.13 4.95
CA LYS A 8 1.19 -7.35 4.28
C LYS A 8 1.53 -7.27 2.80
N LYS A 9 1.58 -8.43 2.14
CA LYS A 9 1.75 -8.43 0.68
C LYS A 9 0.56 -7.71 0.10
N LEU A 10 0.80 -6.92 -0.93
CA LEU A 10 -0.24 -6.12 -1.57
C LEU A 10 -1.43 -6.98 -2.01
N LEU A 11 -1.17 -8.23 -2.38
CA LEU A 11 -2.14 -9.17 -2.92
C LEU A 11 -1.76 -10.61 -2.52
N TYR A 12 -2.29 -11.14 -1.41
CA TYR A 12 -2.26 -12.56 -1.06
C TYR A 12 -3.61 -13.21 -1.45
N THR A 13 -3.83 -13.49 -2.74
CA THR A 13 -5.09 -14.16 -3.12
C THR A 13 -5.04 -15.65 -2.77
N LEU A 14 -5.74 -16.03 -1.70
CA LEU A 14 -6.19 -17.41 -1.50
C LEU A 14 -7.25 -17.76 -2.54
N PHE A 15 -6.84 -18.54 -3.54
CA PHE A 15 -7.68 -19.12 -4.58
C PHE A 15 -8.79 -20.01 -3.99
N ALA A 16 -10.05 -19.54 -3.95
CA ALA A 16 -11.24 -20.41 -4.06
C ALA A 16 -12.57 -19.67 -4.30
N ALA A 17 -13.12 -19.92 -5.50
CA ALA A 17 -14.54 -19.96 -5.87
C ALA A 17 -15.30 -18.64 -6.12
N SER A 18 -15.55 -18.43 -7.40
CA SER A 18 -16.41 -17.46 -8.05
C SER A 18 -17.82 -17.36 -7.45
N ILE A 19 -18.26 -16.14 -7.11
CA ILE A 19 -19.69 -15.79 -7.09
C ILE A 19 -19.87 -14.44 -7.77
N ILE A 20 -20.55 -14.45 -8.91
CA ILE A 20 -20.89 -13.27 -9.69
C ILE A 20 -22.14 -12.65 -9.04
N PHE A 21 -21.98 -11.51 -8.36
CA PHE A 21 -23.10 -10.66 -7.99
C PHE A 21 -23.16 -9.48 -8.95
N THR A 22 -24.10 -9.57 -9.88
CA THR A 22 -24.59 -8.41 -10.65
C THR A 22 -25.50 -7.61 -9.73
N SER A 23 -25.09 -6.38 -9.41
CA SER A 23 -25.92 -5.39 -8.74
C SER A 23 -25.71 -4.05 -9.43
N CYS A 24 -26.73 -3.62 -10.15
CA CYS A 24 -26.80 -2.38 -10.88
C CYS A 24 -27.81 -1.47 -10.17
N GLU A 25 -27.37 -0.32 -9.66
CA GLU A 25 -28.17 0.86 -9.26
C GLU A 25 -27.19 2.05 -9.20
N LYS A 26 -27.08 2.88 -10.24
CA LYS A 26 -27.86 4.06 -10.64
C LYS A 26 -27.50 5.35 -9.86
N GLU A 27 -26.68 6.15 -10.55
CA GLU A 27 -26.60 7.62 -10.68
C GLU A 27 -27.04 8.53 -9.51
N GLU A 28 -26.09 9.31 -8.98
CA GLU A 28 -26.29 10.73 -8.67
C GLU A 28 -25.07 11.55 -9.12
N GLU A 29 -25.36 12.72 -9.68
CA GLU A 29 -24.51 13.60 -10.48
C GLU A 29 -24.06 14.83 -9.64
N GLU A 30 -22.94 15.43 -10.06
CA GLU A 30 -22.42 16.79 -9.78
C GLU A 30 -21.54 17.07 -8.53
N GLN A 31 -20.22 17.22 -8.76
CA GLN A 31 -19.55 18.52 -8.59
C GLN A 31 -18.19 18.58 -9.31
N ASP A 32 -18.09 19.47 -10.30
CA ASP A 32 -16.85 19.84 -10.99
C ASP A 32 -15.85 20.49 -10.02
N GLN A 33 -14.74 19.80 -9.78
CA GLN A 33 -13.43 20.43 -9.59
C GLN A 33 -12.51 19.95 -10.70
N GLU A 34 -12.40 20.77 -11.75
CA GLU A 34 -11.45 20.58 -12.85
C GLU A 34 -10.02 20.86 -12.34
N VAL A 35 -9.46 19.92 -11.59
CA VAL A 35 -8.04 19.61 -11.66
C VAL A 35 -7.98 18.46 -12.64
N SER A 36 -7.29 18.60 -13.77
CA SER A 36 -6.97 17.43 -14.59
C SER A 36 -5.95 16.56 -13.83
N SER A 37 -6.37 15.96 -12.72
CA SER A 37 -5.58 14.97 -11.99
C SER A 37 -5.44 13.79 -12.93
N ALA A 38 -4.19 13.43 -13.24
CA ALA A 38 -3.93 12.21 -13.99
C ALA A 38 -4.62 11.04 -13.27
N SER A 39 -5.39 10.24 -14.00
CA SER A 39 -6.11 9.12 -13.42
C SER A 39 -5.14 8.03 -12.97
N ILE A 40 -5.38 7.42 -11.80
CA ILE A 40 -4.63 6.23 -11.36
C ILE A 40 -4.90 5.02 -12.28
N VAL A 41 -6.02 5.02 -13.00
CA VAL A 41 -6.38 3.95 -13.94
C VAL A 41 -5.29 3.77 -14.99
N GLY A 42 -4.85 2.53 -15.18
CA GLY A 42 -3.79 2.15 -16.11
C GLY A 42 -2.88 1.06 -15.55
N VAL A 43 -1.86 0.72 -16.34
CA VAL A 43 -0.84 -0.27 -16.00
C VAL A 43 0.44 0.46 -15.60
N TRP A 44 1.01 0.04 -14.47
CA TRP A 44 2.15 0.66 -13.84
C TRP A 44 3.23 -0.37 -13.52
N SER A 45 4.45 -0.13 -13.99
CA SER A 45 5.61 -0.94 -13.64
C SER A 45 6.32 -0.32 -12.43
N ALA A 46 6.30 -1.01 -11.30
CA ALA A 46 7.05 -0.58 -10.12
C ALA A 46 8.56 -0.61 -10.39
N THR A 47 9.26 0.42 -9.91
CA THR A 47 10.69 0.69 -10.19
C THR A 47 11.54 0.72 -8.93
N SER A 48 10.94 1.01 -7.78
CA SER A 48 11.60 0.95 -6.48
C SER A 48 10.58 0.92 -5.34
N MET A 49 11.01 0.38 -4.21
CA MET A 49 10.37 0.51 -2.90
C MET A 49 11.37 1.09 -1.92
N ASN A 50 11.09 2.25 -1.35
CA ASN A 50 11.89 2.85 -0.30
C ASN A 50 11.23 2.60 1.05
N PHE A 51 11.99 2.05 1.99
CA PHE A 51 11.56 1.75 3.35
C PHE A 51 12.25 2.73 4.30
N GLU A 52 11.47 3.37 5.16
CA GLU A 52 11.94 4.17 6.27
C GLU A 52 11.35 3.59 7.55
N ILE A 53 12.20 3.18 8.49
CA ILE A 53 11.82 2.54 9.76
C ILE A 53 12.47 3.34 10.88
N SER A 54 11.69 3.79 11.84
CA SER A 54 12.19 4.41 13.07
C SER A 54 11.70 3.59 14.26
N THR A 55 12.62 3.21 15.14
CA THR A 55 12.32 2.48 16.39
C THR A 55 12.84 3.28 17.56
N SER A 56 11.99 3.49 18.57
CA SER A 56 12.39 4.02 19.87
C SER A 56 12.05 3.01 20.97
N ILE A 57 12.98 2.77 21.90
CA ILE A 57 12.78 1.91 23.05
C ILE A 57 13.03 2.72 24.31
N GLU A 58 12.01 2.85 25.16
CA GLU A 58 12.09 3.48 26.47
C GLU A 58 12.09 2.42 27.58
N MET A 59 13.08 2.45 28.46
CA MET A 59 13.17 1.55 29.62
C MET A 59 13.86 2.25 30.79
N GLY A 60 13.17 2.34 31.93
CA GLY A 60 13.79 2.80 33.18
C GLY A 60 14.40 4.21 33.12
N GLY A 61 13.83 5.10 32.30
CA GLY A 61 14.33 6.47 32.08
C GLY A 61 15.48 6.58 31.08
N PHE A 62 15.81 5.50 30.36
CA PHE A 62 16.71 5.50 29.21
C PHE A 62 15.91 5.35 27.92
N THR A 63 16.36 6.03 26.86
CA THR A 63 15.79 5.93 25.51
C THR A 63 16.87 5.51 24.53
N LEU A 64 16.58 4.50 23.71
CA LEU A 64 17.36 4.10 22.54
C LEU A 64 16.55 4.42 21.29
N GLU A 65 17.18 5.03 20.28
CA GLU A 65 16.56 5.33 18.99
C GLU A 65 17.41 4.72 17.88
N GLU A 66 16.76 4.10 16.89
CA GLU A 66 17.38 3.54 15.70
C GLU A 66 16.53 3.84 14.47
N ASP A 67 17.12 4.51 13.50
CA ASP A 67 16.52 4.78 12.20
C ASP A 67 17.22 3.94 11.12
N THR A 68 16.42 3.28 10.29
CA THR A 68 16.89 2.52 9.13
C THR A 68 16.18 3.01 7.89
N ASN A 69 16.94 3.27 6.82
CA ASN A 69 16.38 3.49 5.50
C ASN A 69 17.11 2.63 4.46
N TYR A 70 16.36 2.09 3.51
CA TYR A 70 16.92 1.35 2.39
C TYR A 70 15.95 1.35 1.21
N THR A 71 16.49 1.06 0.02
CA THR A 71 15.71 0.94 -1.20
C THR A 71 15.88 -0.46 -1.75
N VAL A 72 14.76 -1.07 -2.14
CA VAL A 72 14.69 -2.34 -2.87
C VAL A 72 14.32 -2.04 -4.32
N LEU A 73 15.02 -2.68 -5.25
CA LEU A 73 14.81 -2.59 -6.69
C LEU A 73 14.28 -3.92 -7.26
N PRO A 74 13.66 -3.94 -8.45
CA PRO A 74 13.12 -5.16 -9.07
C PRO A 74 14.08 -6.34 -9.24
N THR A 75 15.38 -6.11 -9.14
CA THR A 75 16.42 -7.14 -9.27
C THR A 75 16.91 -7.71 -7.94
N ASP A 76 16.46 -7.13 -6.83
CA ASP A 76 16.90 -7.51 -5.49
C ASP A 76 16.09 -8.70 -4.98
N ASP A 77 16.69 -9.54 -4.14
CA ASP A 77 16.05 -10.76 -3.63
C ASP A 77 14.87 -10.43 -2.70
N GLU A 78 14.84 -9.24 -2.11
CA GLU A 78 13.77 -8.72 -1.27
C GLU A 78 12.61 -8.07 -2.04
N TRP A 79 12.65 -8.05 -3.38
CA TRP A 79 11.57 -7.50 -4.19
C TRP A 79 10.34 -8.40 -4.19
N ASP A 80 9.22 -7.88 -3.69
CA ASP A 80 7.98 -8.63 -3.46
C ASP A 80 6.80 -8.13 -4.30
N LEU A 81 7.07 -7.38 -5.38
CA LEU A 81 6.04 -6.97 -6.36
C LEU A 81 6.16 -7.82 -7.63
N GLU A 82 5.16 -8.66 -7.89
CA GLU A 82 5.19 -9.60 -9.00
C GLU A 82 4.52 -9.01 -10.24
N GLY A 83 5.33 -8.41 -11.12
CA GLY A 83 4.85 -7.86 -12.40
C GLY A 83 4.33 -6.43 -12.30
N ASP A 84 3.36 -6.09 -13.14
CA ASP A 84 2.79 -4.75 -13.22
C ASP A 84 1.54 -4.61 -12.36
N LEU A 85 1.34 -3.41 -11.83
CA LEU A 85 0.14 -3.01 -11.09
C LEU A 85 -0.85 -2.40 -12.08
N GLU A 86 -2.00 -3.05 -12.27
CA GLU A 86 -3.10 -2.53 -13.08
C GLU A 86 -4.25 -2.05 -12.18
N PHE A 87 -4.62 -0.78 -12.35
CA PHE A 87 -5.83 -0.21 -11.74
C PHE A 87 -6.88 -0.01 -12.83
N THR A 88 -8.03 -0.66 -12.69
CA THR A 88 -9.12 -0.59 -13.67
C THR A 88 -10.14 0.50 -13.30
N ALA A 89 -10.89 0.98 -14.30
CA ALA A 89 -11.92 2.00 -14.08
C ALA A 89 -13.13 1.51 -13.26
N ASP A 90 -13.34 0.20 -13.16
CA ASP A 90 -14.40 -0.44 -12.36
C ASP A 90 -13.94 -0.81 -10.93
N GLY A 91 -12.81 -0.26 -10.47
CA GLY A 91 -12.36 -0.38 -9.09
C GLY A 91 -11.70 -1.72 -8.77
N LYS A 92 -10.96 -2.30 -9.73
CA LYS A 92 -10.12 -3.49 -9.51
C LYS A 92 -8.64 -3.17 -9.59
N ALA A 93 -7.88 -3.65 -8.61
CA ALA A 93 -6.43 -3.62 -8.61
C ALA A 93 -5.93 -5.03 -8.91
N ILE A 94 -5.01 -5.15 -9.86
CA ILE A 94 -4.53 -6.42 -10.40
C ILE A 94 -2.99 -6.43 -10.37
N GLU A 95 -2.41 -7.50 -9.84
CA GLU A 95 -0.97 -7.78 -9.86
C GLU A 95 -0.80 -9.28 -10.08
N ASN A 96 0.07 -9.70 -10.98
CA ASN A 96 0.31 -11.11 -11.32
C ASN A 96 -0.95 -11.99 -11.54
N GLY A 97 -2.09 -11.41 -11.94
CA GLY A 97 -3.36 -12.12 -12.10
C GLY A 97 -4.21 -12.26 -10.84
N ASP A 98 -3.70 -11.85 -9.69
CA ASP A 98 -4.47 -11.64 -8.47
C ASP A 98 -5.31 -10.37 -8.61
N THR A 99 -6.51 -10.36 -8.03
CA THR A 99 -7.47 -9.25 -8.22
C THR A 99 -8.17 -8.94 -6.92
N VAL A 100 -8.08 -7.68 -6.51
CA VAL A 100 -8.81 -7.12 -5.36
C VAL A 100 -9.63 -5.90 -5.79
N SER A 101 -10.46 -5.41 -4.88
CA SER A 101 -11.18 -4.15 -5.10
C SER A 101 -10.37 -2.98 -4.57
N TYR A 102 -10.53 -1.81 -5.16
CA TYR A 102 -9.95 -0.58 -4.64
C TYR A 102 -10.91 0.61 -4.79
N THR A 103 -10.70 1.64 -3.99
CA THR A 103 -11.25 2.98 -4.20
C THR A 103 -10.11 3.98 -4.32
N TYR A 104 -10.35 5.06 -5.08
CA TYR A 104 -9.37 6.14 -5.23
C TYR A 104 -10.07 7.50 -5.15
N VAL A 105 -9.84 8.26 -4.08
CA VAL A 105 -10.52 9.53 -3.80
C VAL A 105 -9.53 10.55 -3.25
N GLY A 106 -9.45 11.73 -3.88
CA GLY A 106 -8.68 12.85 -3.33
C GLY A 106 -7.18 12.57 -3.15
N ASN A 107 -6.62 11.68 -3.97
CA ASN A 107 -5.25 11.12 -3.90
C ASN A 107 -5.04 9.96 -2.93
N GLU A 108 -6.06 9.50 -2.23
CA GLU A 108 -5.98 8.32 -1.38
C GLU A 108 -6.42 7.08 -2.14
N LEU A 109 -5.57 6.05 -2.19
CA LEU A 109 -5.86 4.72 -2.69
C LEU A 109 -6.14 3.80 -1.50
N THR A 110 -7.30 3.17 -1.49
CA THR A 110 -7.66 2.15 -0.50
C THR A 110 -7.86 0.81 -1.20
N ILE A 111 -7.12 -0.21 -0.79
CA ILE A 111 -7.19 -1.58 -1.31
C ILE A 111 -7.95 -2.46 -0.31
N TYR A 112 -8.90 -3.25 -0.83
CA TYR A 112 -9.75 -4.15 -0.06
C TYR A 112 -9.44 -5.59 -0.42
N GLU A 113 -8.75 -6.30 0.47
CA GLU A 113 -8.41 -7.71 0.31
C GLU A 113 -9.45 -8.62 0.97
N GLU A 114 -9.85 -9.69 0.27
CA GLU A 114 -10.87 -10.59 0.79
C GLU A 114 -10.34 -11.42 1.96
N GLY A 115 -10.97 -11.28 3.13
CA GLY A 115 -10.62 -12.04 4.33
C GLY A 115 -9.61 -11.33 5.25
N GLU A 116 -9.14 -10.14 4.88
CA GLU A 116 -8.42 -9.22 5.76
C GLU A 116 -9.43 -8.27 6.43
N GLU A 117 -9.26 -8.00 7.73
CA GLU A 117 -10.10 -7.03 8.46
C GLU A 117 -9.61 -5.58 8.27
N GLU A 118 -8.34 -5.42 7.89
CA GLU A 118 -7.69 -4.12 7.75
C GLU A 118 -7.52 -3.77 6.27
N GLU A 119 -7.92 -2.56 5.92
CA GLU A 119 -7.75 -2.00 4.59
C GLU A 119 -6.32 -1.47 4.43
N GLN A 120 -5.75 -1.60 3.23
CA GLN A 120 -4.45 -1.01 2.94
C GLN A 120 -4.63 0.35 2.29
N VAL A 121 -4.06 1.38 2.91
CA VAL A 121 -4.21 2.78 2.48
C VAL A 121 -2.87 3.33 2.01
N TYR A 122 -2.90 3.99 0.85
CA TYR A 122 -1.78 4.71 0.26
C TYR A 122 -2.18 6.14 -0.06
N GLN A 123 -1.31 7.09 0.30
CA GLN A 123 -1.33 8.43 -0.26
C GLN A 123 -0.58 8.42 -1.59
N CYS A 124 -1.22 8.88 -2.66
CA CYS A 124 -0.68 8.76 -4.01
C CYS A 124 -0.36 10.11 -4.65
N THR A 125 0.75 10.17 -5.38
CA THR A 125 1.01 11.25 -6.35
C THR A 125 0.95 10.66 -7.76
N VAL A 126 -0.07 11.03 -8.53
CA VAL A 126 -0.29 10.50 -9.89
C VAL A 126 -0.03 11.57 -10.95
N THR A 127 0.77 11.20 -11.95
CA THR A 127 1.03 12.00 -13.14
C THR A 127 0.73 11.18 -14.40
N SER A 128 0.94 11.76 -15.59
CA SER A 128 0.79 11.00 -16.84
C SER A 128 1.79 9.85 -16.98
N THR A 129 2.93 9.91 -16.28
CA THR A 129 4.03 8.94 -16.47
C THR A 129 4.49 8.27 -15.19
N ASN A 130 4.22 8.85 -14.02
CA ASN A 130 4.69 8.35 -12.73
C ASN A 130 3.53 8.21 -11.74
N LEU A 131 3.62 7.17 -10.92
CA LEU A 131 2.80 6.91 -9.76
C LEU A 131 3.74 6.74 -8.57
N GLU A 132 3.54 7.55 -7.54
CA GLU A 132 4.14 7.37 -6.22
C GLU A 132 3.02 6.95 -5.26
N MET A 133 3.25 5.92 -4.47
CA MET A 133 2.33 5.46 -3.43
C MET A 133 3.07 5.41 -2.10
N VAL A 134 2.52 6.07 -1.08
CA VAL A 134 3.12 6.16 0.26
C VAL A 134 2.17 5.56 1.27
N SER A 135 2.64 4.56 2.01
CA SER A 135 1.94 4.00 3.18
C SER A 135 2.76 4.26 4.43
N GLU A 136 2.09 4.65 5.51
CA GLU A 136 2.70 4.95 6.81
C GLU A 136 1.91 4.24 7.91
N GLU A 137 2.60 3.52 8.77
CA GLU A 137 2.02 2.82 9.92
C GLU A 137 2.89 3.06 11.16
N SER A 138 2.28 3.03 12.34
CA SER A 138 3.00 3.10 13.61
C SER A 138 2.44 2.13 14.62
N MET A 139 3.31 1.46 15.36
CA MET A 139 2.97 0.51 16.41
C MET A 139 3.61 0.94 17.72
N VAL A 140 2.88 0.72 18.82
CA VAL A 140 3.40 0.87 20.17
C VAL A 140 3.21 -0.46 20.89
N GLU A 141 4.32 -1.03 21.37
CA GLU A 141 4.33 -2.23 22.21
C GLU A 141 4.78 -1.87 23.62
N GLU A 142 4.04 -2.31 24.62
CA GLU A 142 4.39 -2.13 26.03
C GLU A 142 4.47 -3.50 26.72
N GLU A 143 5.66 -3.88 27.19
CA GLU A 143 5.88 -5.12 27.94
C GLU A 143 6.88 -4.88 29.08
N ASP A 144 6.52 -5.30 30.30
CA ASP A 144 7.39 -5.24 31.49
C ASP A 144 8.06 -3.88 31.76
N GLY A 145 7.37 -2.77 31.45
CA GLY A 145 7.89 -1.41 31.65
C GLY A 145 8.89 -0.95 30.59
N ILE A 146 8.94 -1.68 29.48
CA ILE A 146 9.60 -1.31 28.23
C ILE A 146 8.52 -0.80 27.28
N ILE A 147 8.71 0.40 26.72
CA ILE A 147 7.84 0.95 25.67
C ILE A 147 8.63 0.96 24.38
N MET A 148 8.16 0.25 23.36
CA MET A 148 8.74 0.28 22.01
C MET A 148 7.77 0.98 21.08
N ASN A 149 8.19 2.10 20.48
CA ASN A 149 7.44 2.74 19.39
C ASN A 149 8.18 2.47 18.08
N THR A 150 7.48 1.93 17.10
CA THR A 150 8.04 1.71 15.77
C THR A 150 7.15 2.36 14.72
N SER A 151 7.73 3.17 13.85
CA SER A 151 7.05 3.70 12.66
C SER A 151 7.65 3.12 11.40
N TYR A 152 6.79 2.76 10.46
CA TYR A 152 7.12 2.24 9.14
C TYR A 152 6.56 3.17 8.09
N LYS A 153 7.38 3.49 7.09
CA LYS A 153 6.94 4.16 5.87
C LYS A 153 7.48 3.42 4.68
N VAL A 154 6.60 3.16 3.71
CA VAL A 154 6.95 2.57 2.42
C VAL A 154 6.55 3.52 1.33
N THR A 155 7.49 3.85 0.44
CA THR A 155 7.24 4.62 -0.79
C THR A 155 7.50 3.73 -2.00
N ILE A 156 6.45 3.43 -2.76
CA ILE A 156 6.50 2.66 -4.00
C ILE A 156 6.50 3.64 -5.17
N ASN A 157 7.51 3.58 -6.03
CA ASN A 157 7.58 4.38 -7.24
C ASN A 157 7.35 3.51 -8.47
N ALA A 158 6.42 3.90 -9.34
CA ALA A 158 6.09 3.18 -10.55
C ALA A 158 6.00 4.12 -11.76
N VAL A 159 6.22 3.57 -12.94
CA VAL A 159 6.10 4.26 -14.22
C VAL A 159 4.98 3.68 -15.05
N ARG A 160 4.27 4.54 -15.79
CA ARG A 160 3.18 4.10 -16.67
C ARG A 160 3.73 3.34 -17.88
N GLN A 161 3.05 2.27 -18.29
CA GLN A 161 3.32 1.56 -19.55
C GLN A 161 2.74 2.25 -20.79
#